data_AF-A0A1D8GJF9-F1
#
_entry.id   AF-A0A1D8GJF9-F1
#
_cell.length_a   1.000
_cell.length_b   1.000
_cell.length_c   1.000
_cell.angle_alpha   90.00
_cell.angle_beta   90.00
_cell.angle_gamma   90.00
#
_symmetry.space_group_name_H-M   'P 1'
#
loop_
_entity.id
_entity.type
_entity.pdbx_description
1 polymer ?
#
loop_
_entity_poly.entity_id
_entity_poly.type
_entity_poly.pdbx_seq_one_letter_code
_entity_poly.pdbx_strand_id
1 'polypeptide(L)'
;MSFIKYIFRYSIRAVLYAAAFAAIGIIFSFIRGWPVLKGAYIFVLGGGIVTMIVAIALLIGTPSMRKAMFASPERRREPQAGAEGIGAALMGIFIVIIGFWLESLMH
;
A
#
# COMPACT_ATOMS: atom_id res chain seq x y z
N MET A 1 16.82 -9.92 9.48
CA MET A 1 16.72 -8.62 8.76
C MET A 1 16.28 -7.58 9.79
N SER A 2 17.00 -6.47 10.00
CA SER A 2 16.59 -5.52 11.06
C SER A 2 15.25 -4.87 10.73
N PHE A 3 14.41 -4.67 11.74
CA PHE A 3 13.07 -4.07 11.61
C PHE A 3 13.10 -2.72 10.86
N ILE A 4 14.15 -1.93 11.08
CA ILE A 4 14.40 -0.65 10.40
C ILE A 4 14.57 -0.83 8.88
N LYS A 5 15.37 -1.81 8.45
CA LYS A 5 15.56 -2.10 7.02
C LYS A 5 14.28 -2.56 6.35
N TYR A 6 13.40 -3.25 7.10
CA TYR A 6 12.08 -3.64 6.62
C TYR A 6 11.21 -2.41 6.37
N ILE A 7 11.01 -1.55 7.37
CA ILE A 7 10.23 -0.31 7.24
C ILE A 7 10.71 0.52 6.06
N PHE A 8 12.02 0.80 5.99
CA PHE A 8 12.60 1.63 4.94
C PHE A 8 12.32 1.09 3.53
N ARG A 9 12.41 -0.23 3.35
CA ARG A 9 12.12 -0.88 2.06
C ARG A 9 10.67 -0.67 1.63
N TYR A 10 9.71 -0.81 2.54
CA TYR A 10 8.29 -0.64 2.25
C TYR A 10 7.93 0.83 2.07
N SER A 11 8.56 1.75 2.80
CA SER A 11 8.41 3.20 2.57
C SER A 11 8.87 3.61 1.17
N ILE A 12 10.03 3.14 0.70
CA ILE A 12 10.49 3.41 -0.67
C ILE A 12 9.48 2.87 -1.70
N ARG A 13 9.01 1.64 -1.51
CA ARG A 13 7.98 1.06 -2.39
C ARG A 13 6.71 1.89 -2.40
N ALA A 14 6.26 2.37 -1.22
CA ALA A 14 5.08 3.22 -1.10
C ALA A 14 5.23 4.50 -1.92
N VAL A 15 6.40 5.15 -1.88
CA VAL A 15 6.68 6.35 -2.69
C VAL A 15 6.60 6.04 -4.19
N LEU A 16 7.17 4.91 -4.63
CA LEU A 16 7.09 4.50 -6.04
C LEU A 16 5.64 4.22 -6.48
N TYR A 17 4.86 3.51 -5.66
CA TYR A 17 3.45 3.26 -5.96
C TYR A 17 2.61 4.54 -5.95
N ALA A 18 2.85 5.44 -4.99
CA ALA A 18 2.19 6.74 -4.97
C ALA A 18 2.52 7.56 -6.23
N ALA A 19 3.78 7.57 -6.68
CA ALA A 19 4.17 8.23 -7.93
C ALA A 19 3.47 7.61 -9.15
N ALA A 20 3.35 6.28 -9.20
CA ALA A 20 2.62 5.60 -10.27
C ALA A 20 1.12 5.94 -10.26
N PHE A 21 0.47 5.93 -9.09
CA PHE A 21 -0.93 6.34 -8.96
C PHE A 21 -1.15 7.81 -9.32
N ALA A 22 -0.22 8.69 -8.92
CA ALA A 22 -0.25 10.10 -9.29
C ALA A 22 -0.17 10.26 -10.82
N ALA A 23 0.76 9.57 -11.48
CA ALA A 23 0.87 9.62 -12.94
C ALA A 23 -0.40 9.15 -13.65
N ILE A 24 -1.01 8.06 -13.19
CA ILE A 24 -2.30 7.58 -13.71
C ILE A 24 -3.40 8.63 -13.49
N GLY A 25 -3.45 9.21 -12.29
CA GLY A 25 -4.41 10.27 -11.96
C GLY A 25 -4.25 11.53 -12.81
N ILE A 26 -3.00 11.92 -13.12
CA ILE A 26 -2.69 13.04 -14.01
C ILE A 26 -3.20 12.77 -15.42
N ILE A 27 -2.91 11.58 -15.98
CA ILE A 27 -3.42 11.16 -17.30
C ILE A 27 -4.94 11.20 -17.33
N PHE A 28 -5.59 10.67 -16.29
CA PHE A 28 -7.04 10.70 -16.16
C PHE A 28 -7.58 12.14 -16.07
N SER A 29 -6.87 13.02 -15.36
CA SER A 29 -7.23 14.44 -15.25
C SER A 29 -7.23 15.13 -16.62
N PHE A 30 -6.22 14.85 -17.46
CA PHE A 30 -6.15 15.39 -18.83
C PHE A 30 -7.33 14.94 -19.69
N ILE A 31 -7.75 13.68 -19.58
CA ILE A 31 -8.90 13.15 -20.34
C ILE A 31 -10.21 13.81 -19.87
N ARG A 32 -10.35 14.07 -18.57
CA ARG A 32 -11.58 14.58 -17.96
C ARG A 32 -11.66 16.11 -17.88
N GLY A 33 -10.58 16.82 -18.24
CA GLY A 33 -10.49 18.28 -18.12
C GLY A 33 -10.40 18.77 -16.67
N TRP A 34 -9.86 17.95 -15.76
CA TRP A 34 -9.70 18.31 -14.34
C TRP A 34 -8.32 18.94 -14.08
N PRO A 35 -8.17 19.72 -12.99
CA PRO A 35 -6.84 20.17 -12.54
C PRO A 35 -5.90 18.99 -12.34
N VAL A 36 -4.65 19.12 -12.78
CA VAL A 36 -3.64 18.04 -12.72
C VAL A 36 -3.48 17.50 -11.29
N LEU A 37 -3.35 18.39 -10.31
CA LEU A 37 -3.27 18.00 -8.90
C LEU A 37 -4.52 17.24 -8.43
N LYS A 38 -5.71 17.62 -8.91
CA LYS A 38 -6.97 16.98 -8.53
C LYS A 38 -6.99 15.51 -8.90
N GLY A 39 -6.61 15.20 -10.13
CA GLY A 39 -6.49 13.81 -10.59
C GLY A 39 -5.44 13.04 -9.79
N ALA A 40 -4.28 13.65 -9.54
CA ALA A 40 -3.18 13.03 -8.80
C ALA A 40 -3.60 12.63 -7.38
N TYR A 41 -4.12 13.55 -6.56
CA TYR A 41 -4.41 13.23 -5.16
C TYR A 41 -5.55 12.21 -5.01
N ILE A 42 -6.60 12.28 -5.86
CA ILE A 42 -7.72 11.32 -5.82
C ILE A 42 -7.23 9.89 -6.07
N PHE A 43 -6.37 9.70 -7.07
CA PHE A 43 -5.84 8.37 -7.39
C PHE A 43 -4.84 7.87 -6.36
N VAL A 44 -4.01 8.76 -5.81
CA VAL A 44 -3.07 8.40 -4.73
C VAL A 44 -3.83 8.00 -3.46
N LEU A 45 -4.80 8.81 -3.00
CA LEU A 45 -5.65 8.48 -1.85
C LEU A 45 -6.44 7.19 -2.09
N GLY A 46 -7.10 7.06 -3.24
CA GLY A 46 -7.86 5.87 -3.60
C GLY A 46 -6.98 4.62 -3.64
N GLY A 47 -5.81 4.70 -4.27
CA GLY A 47 -4.84 3.61 -4.29
C GLY A 47 -4.31 3.22 -2.91
N GLY A 48 -4.07 4.21 -2.05
CA GLY A 48 -3.69 3.99 -0.64
C GLY A 48 -4.79 3.26 0.15
N ILE A 49 -6.04 3.69 0.02
CA ILE A 49 -7.19 3.04 0.66
C ILE A 49 -7.36 1.60 0.19
N VAL A 50 -7.32 1.35 -1.12
CA VAL A 50 -7.41 -0.01 -1.68
C VAL A 50 -6.27 -0.88 -1.15
N THR A 51 -5.05 -0.34 -1.07
CA THR A 51 -3.89 -1.07 -0.53
C THR A 51 -4.12 -1.46 0.94
N MET A 52 -4.73 -0.58 1.74
CA MET A 52 -5.09 -0.90 3.14
C MET A 52 -6.16 -1.98 3.23
N ILE A 53 -7.19 -1.94 2.37
CA ILE A 53 -8.23 -2.99 2.33
C ILE A 53 -7.61 -4.35 2.00
N VAL A 54 -6.71 -4.39 1.01
CA VAL A 54 -5.97 -5.60 0.66
C VAL A 54 -5.09 -6.07 1.83
N ALA A 55 -4.44 -5.14 2.52
CA ALA A 55 -3.63 -5.46 3.69
C ALA A 55 -4.45 -6.12 4.81
N ILE A 56 -5.66 -5.62 5.09
CA ILE A 56 -6.59 -6.23 6.04
C ILE A 56 -6.94 -7.65 5.61
N ALA A 57 -7.25 -7.86 4.32
CA ALA A 57 -7.54 -9.20 3.80
C ALA A 57 -6.35 -10.16 3.97
N LEU A 58 -5.12 -9.68 3.75
CA LEU A 58 -3.88 -10.45 3.95
C LEU A 58 -3.58 -10.72 5.43
N LEU A 59 -3.90 -9.78 6.33
CA LEU A 59 -3.77 -9.98 7.78
C LEU A 59 -4.77 -11.01 8.32
N ILE A 60 -6.00 -11.01 7.83
CA ILE A 60 -7.00 -12.04 8.17
C ILE A 60 -6.56 -13.42 7.66
N GLY A 61 -5.77 -13.45 6.58
CA GLY A 61 -5.18 -14.65 6.01
C GLY A 61 -6.21 -15.51 5.28
N THR A 62 -5.88 -15.91 4.06
CA THR A 62 -6.73 -16.81 3.26
C THR A 62 -6.74 -18.23 3.85
N PRO A 63 -7.76 -19.06 3.58
CA PRO A 63 -7.81 -20.44 4.05
C PRO A 63 -6.59 -21.27 3.63
N SER A 64 -6.01 -20.98 2.46
CA SER A 64 -4.77 -21.62 1.98
C SER A 64 -3.55 -21.23 2.82
N MET A 65 -3.41 -19.96 3.21
CA MET A 65 -2.33 -19.49 4.10
C MET A 65 -2.42 -20.15 5.48
N ARG A 66 -3.63 -20.25 6.03
CA ARG A 66 -3.85 -20.96 7.30
C ARG A 66 -3.46 -22.43 7.16
N LYS A 67 -3.93 -23.12 6.12
CA LYS A 67 -3.55 -24.53 5.85
C LYS A 67 -2.03 -24.70 5.73
N ALA A 68 -1.33 -23.79 5.06
CA ALA A 68 0.13 -23.83 4.92
C ALA A 68 0.87 -23.65 6.26
N MET A 69 0.34 -22.85 7.18
CA MET A 69 0.84 -22.75 8.56
C MET A 69 0.67 -24.04 9.37
N PHE A 70 -0.34 -24.86 9.08
CA PHE A 70 -0.57 -26.11 9.79
C PHE A 70 0.10 -27.32 9.13
N ALA A 71 0.34 -27.26 7.81
CA ALA A 71 0.87 -28.38 7.02
C ALA A 71 2.42 -28.47 6.98
N SER A 72 3.15 -27.39 7.25
CA SER A 72 4.62 -27.40 7.26
C SER A 72 5.18 -26.95 8.61
N PRO A 73 5.88 -27.82 9.36
CA PRO A 73 6.52 -27.49 10.63
C PRO A 73 7.57 -26.37 10.51
N GLU A 74 8.20 -26.24 9.34
CA GLU A 74 9.20 -25.20 9.03
C GLU A 74 8.58 -23.81 8.98
N ARG A 75 7.42 -23.64 8.30
CA ARG A 75 6.69 -22.36 8.24
C ARG A 75 6.13 -21.91 9.59
N ARG A 76 5.84 -22.83 10.52
CA ARG A 76 5.44 -22.46 11.90
C ARG A 76 6.53 -21.73 12.67
N ARG A 77 7.80 -21.95 12.33
CA ARG A 77 8.94 -21.35 13.02
C ARG A 77 9.39 -20.03 12.41
N GLU A 78 8.82 -19.62 11.26
CA GLU A 78 9.12 -18.33 10.66
C GLU A 78 8.43 -17.20 11.44
N PRO A 79 9.18 -16.22 11.98
CA PRO A 79 8.60 -15.09 12.71
C PRO A 79 7.64 -14.22 11.89
N GLN A 80 7.65 -14.39 10.56
CA GLN A 80 6.85 -13.63 9.61
C GLN A 80 5.58 -14.37 9.17
N ALA A 81 5.40 -15.63 9.58
CA ALA A 81 4.20 -16.38 9.27
C ALA A 81 2.98 -15.65 9.87
N GLY A 82 2.06 -15.19 9.02
CA GLY A 82 0.85 -14.46 9.42
C GLY A 82 1.01 -12.93 9.46
N ALA A 83 2.23 -12.41 9.26
CA ALA A 83 2.53 -10.97 9.18
C ALA A 83 2.53 -10.43 7.74
N GLU A 84 2.03 -11.21 6.76
CA GLU A 84 2.13 -10.89 5.33
C GLU A 84 1.44 -9.57 4.96
N GLY A 85 0.39 -9.18 5.69
CA GLY A 85 -0.32 -7.92 5.48
C GLY A 85 0.33 -6.69 6.13
N ILE A 86 1.32 -6.83 7.02
CA ILE A 86 1.95 -5.69 7.70
C ILE A 86 2.68 -4.78 6.70
N GLY A 87 3.41 -5.37 5.76
CA GLY A 87 4.12 -4.62 4.73
C GLY A 87 3.18 -3.86 3.80
N ALA A 88 2.07 -4.49 3.40
CA ALA A 88 1.03 -3.85 2.58
C ALA A 88 0.33 -2.72 3.36
N ALA A 89 0.05 -2.92 4.65
CA ALA A 89 -0.56 -1.90 5.50
C ALA A 89 0.35 -0.68 5.64
N LEU A 90 1.64 -0.91 5.91
CA LEU A 90 2.64 0.17 6.00
C LEU A 90 2.69 0.95 4.69
N MET A 91 2.75 0.26 3.54
CA MET A 91 2.70 0.91 2.24
C MET A 91 1.43 1.75 2.05
N GLY A 92 0.27 1.20 2.36
CA GLY A 92 -1.02 1.89 2.25
C GLY A 92 -1.04 3.19 3.07
N ILE A 93 -0.57 3.15 4.32
CA ILE A 93 -0.47 4.31 5.20
C ILE A 93 0.41 5.40 4.57
N PHE A 94 1.61 5.05 4.09
CA PHE A 94 2.50 6.02 3.45
C PHE A 94 1.89 6.63 2.18
N ILE A 95 1.22 5.82 1.35
CA ILE A 95 0.52 6.31 0.16
C ILE A 95 -0.59 7.30 0.53
N VAL A 96 -1.38 6.99 1.57
CA VAL A 96 -2.45 7.89 2.05
C VAL A 96 -1.88 9.21 2.58
N ILE A 97 -0.78 9.18 3.35
CA ILE A 97 -0.10 10.39 3.82
C ILE A 97 0.33 11.27 2.63
N ILE A 98 0.93 10.66 1.60
CA ILE A 98 1.30 11.38 0.38
C ILE A 98 0.06 11.96 -0.31
N GLY A 99 -1.03 11.21 -0.35
CA GLY A 99 -2.32 11.66 -0.90
C GLY A 99 -2.86 12.90 -0.18
N PHE A 100 -2.89 12.90 1.15
CA PHE A 100 -3.27 14.07 1.94
C PHE A 100 -2.32 15.25 1.75
N TRP A 101 -1.03 15.00 1.59
CA TRP A 101 -0.07 16.06 1.28
C TRP A 101 -0.35 16.70 -0.08
N LEU A 102 -0.65 15.90 -1.12
CA LEU A 102 -1.07 16.40 -2.42
C LEU A 102 -2.39 17.18 -2.36
N GLU A 103 -3.36 16.72 -1.57
CA GLU A 103 -4.62 17.42 -1.33
C GLU A 103 -4.38 18.77 -0.64
N SER A 104 -3.48 18.83 0.34
CA SER A 104 -3.15 20.08 1.04
C SER A 104 -2.51 21.13 0.14
N LEU A 105 -1.82 20.75 -0.93
CA LEU A 105 -1.25 21.68 -1.91
C LEU A 105 -2.31 22.31 -2.84
N MET A 106 -3.55 21.82 -2.80
CA MET A 106 -4.67 22.39 -3.55
C MET A 106 -5.49 23.43 -2.78
N HIS A 107 -5.34 23.49 -1.45
CA HIS A 107 -6.08 24.38 -0.56
C HIS A 107 -5.18 25.50 -0.04
#